data_AF-E8R3I1-F1
#
_entry.id   AF-E8R3I1-F1
#
_cell.length_a   1.000
_cell.length_b   1.000
_cell.length_c   1.000
_cell.angle_alpha   90.00
_cell.angle_beta   90.00
_cell.angle_gamma   90.00
#
_symmetry.space_group_name_H-M   'P 1'
#
loop_
_entity.id
_entity.type
_entity.pdbx_description
1 polymer ?
#
loop_
_entity_poly.entity_id
_entity_poly.type
_entity_poly.pdbx_seq_one_letter_code
_entity_poly.pdbx_strand_id
1 'polypeptide(L)'
;MMSRSGIRLWTFAAIALFGGASTTMADPIQMFFPTGNTQNDLSPERFPNVVVLIDNPTFPNNPTNDVAQADWMTREGWLTGWNFRDIRLAYDRATDTMAVAFNGFKNPDGSPINIAGDADGNGDPNNSDPRTIAAGGIDWPNFGGTESMTIAFDTNMDGVPNVVAGIPANKPGSGLDAFTVARFALSPEGVVRGIEQSFGEVLTDHVGELAFAPSPDHPDLQFTIRNFSRLPGLTPFELDGEIAFSYNIRAYAGSLDDVVAGEDQFSGQVRGQIPIPEPTTLLLWIGSGLGAACLARRRTQV
;
A
#
# COMPACT_ATOMS: atom_id res chain seq x y z
N MET A 1 -18.36 52.73 50.49
CA MET A 1 -19.70 52.13 50.32
C MET A 1 -19.87 51.87 48.83
N MET A 2 -19.93 50.58 48.42
CA MET A 2 -20.21 50.05 47.05
C MET A 2 -19.18 50.42 45.95
N SER A 3 -18.76 49.56 45.00
CA SER A 3 -19.33 48.30 44.49
C SER A 3 -18.21 47.38 43.96
N ARG A 4 -18.40 46.08 44.23
CA ARG A 4 -17.66 44.95 43.63
C ARG A 4 -18.05 44.73 42.16
N SER A 5 -17.37 43.75 41.57
CA SER A 5 -17.79 42.79 40.52
C SER A 5 -17.65 43.16 39.05
N GLY A 6 -16.84 42.35 38.34
CA GLY A 6 -16.80 42.33 36.89
C GLY A 6 -15.71 41.49 36.22
N ILE A 7 -15.04 40.54 36.89
CA ILE A 7 -14.19 39.55 36.21
C ILE A 7 -15.13 38.61 35.44
N ARG A 8 -15.28 38.84 34.14
CA ARG A 8 -16.04 37.96 33.24
C ARG A 8 -15.21 36.71 32.97
N LEU A 9 -15.50 35.67 33.74
CA LEU A 9 -15.23 34.28 33.41
C LEU A 9 -16.00 33.95 32.11
N TRP A 10 -15.31 33.96 30.97
CA TRP A 10 -15.78 33.26 29.77
C TRP A 10 -14.95 31.98 29.65
N THR A 11 -15.33 31.02 30.49
CA THR A 11 -14.86 29.65 30.49
C THR A 11 -15.51 28.92 29.32
N PHE A 12 -14.70 28.43 28.37
CA PHE A 12 -14.83 27.14 27.70
C PHE A 12 -16.25 26.64 27.34
N ALA A 13 -17.03 27.41 26.58
CA ALA A 13 -18.33 26.95 26.04
C ALA A 13 -18.30 26.60 24.54
N ALA A 14 -17.14 26.29 23.97
CA ALA A 14 -17.01 25.90 22.56
C ALA A 14 -16.73 24.41 22.33
N ILE A 15 -16.41 23.63 23.38
CA ILE A 15 -16.06 22.20 23.22
C ILE A 15 -17.27 21.27 23.38
N ALA A 16 -18.36 21.72 24.03
CA ALA A 16 -19.52 20.87 24.31
C ALA A 16 -20.57 20.78 23.18
N LEU A 17 -20.45 21.58 22.10
CA LEU A 17 -21.44 21.61 21.00
C LEU A 17 -21.12 20.67 19.83
N PHE A 18 -20.03 19.91 19.89
CA PHE A 18 -19.70 18.85 18.91
C PHE A 18 -19.89 17.43 19.47
N GLY A 19 -20.52 17.28 20.64
CA GLY A 19 -20.86 15.98 21.20
C GLY A 19 -22.04 15.35 20.46
N GLY A 20 -21.76 14.51 19.45
CA GLY A 20 -22.77 13.60 18.91
C GLY A 20 -22.75 13.35 17.40
N ALA A 21 -21.85 13.98 16.64
CA ALA A 21 -21.62 13.50 15.27
C ALA A 21 -20.79 12.21 15.37
N SER A 22 -21.46 11.05 15.31
CA SER A 22 -20.78 9.83 14.89
C SER A 22 -20.15 10.15 13.54
N THR A 23 -18.84 10.38 13.54
CA THR A 23 -18.06 10.39 12.31
C THR A 23 -18.22 8.98 11.76
N THR A 24 -19.11 8.80 10.79
CA THR A 24 -19.07 7.65 9.89
C THR A 24 -17.67 7.65 9.31
N MET A 25 -16.79 6.83 9.88
CA MET A 25 -15.48 6.59 9.30
C MET A 25 -15.75 5.98 7.92
N ALA A 26 -15.18 6.59 6.88
CA ALA A 26 -15.20 5.97 5.56
C ALA A 26 -14.62 4.55 5.68
N ASP A 27 -15.09 3.63 4.84
CA ASP A 27 -14.50 2.30 4.76
C ASP A 27 -12.97 2.42 4.67
N PRO A 28 -12.19 1.70 5.50
CA PRO A 28 -10.73 1.79 5.50
C PRO A 28 -10.13 1.78 4.09
N ILE A 29 -10.68 0.99 3.18
CA ILE A 29 -10.14 0.93 1.82
C ILE A 29 -10.30 2.24 1.04
N GLN A 30 -11.45 2.91 1.16
CA GLN A 30 -11.70 4.20 0.52
C GLN A 30 -10.95 5.34 1.19
N MET A 31 -10.65 5.21 2.50
CA MET A 31 -9.73 6.11 3.18
C MET A 31 -8.33 6.03 2.58
N PHE A 32 -7.83 4.85 2.21
CA PHE A 32 -6.49 4.74 1.64
C PHE A 32 -6.45 5.00 0.14
N PHE A 33 -7.42 4.48 -0.63
CA PHE A 33 -7.34 4.40 -2.09
C PHE A 33 -8.57 5.02 -2.78
N PRO A 34 -8.80 6.33 -2.65
CA PRO A 34 -9.95 6.97 -3.29
C PRO A 34 -9.84 7.07 -4.81
N THR A 35 -8.64 6.95 -5.40
CA THR A 35 -8.44 7.14 -6.85
C THR A 35 -7.86 5.92 -7.57
N GLY A 36 -7.27 4.97 -6.87
CA GLY A 36 -6.54 3.85 -7.48
C GLY A 36 -5.18 4.24 -8.04
N ASN A 37 -4.69 5.44 -7.73
CA ASN A 37 -3.37 5.92 -8.11
C ASN A 37 -2.49 6.02 -6.86
N THR A 38 -1.55 5.08 -6.71
CA THR A 38 -0.72 4.95 -5.50
C THR A 38 0.05 6.22 -5.17
N GLN A 39 0.47 6.98 -6.18
CA GLN A 39 1.26 8.19 -5.98
C GLN A 39 0.45 9.32 -5.33
N ASN A 40 -0.84 9.40 -5.66
CA ASN A 40 -1.76 10.38 -5.09
C ASN A 40 -2.38 9.86 -3.78
N ASP A 41 -2.72 8.57 -3.75
CA ASP A 41 -3.46 7.95 -2.68
C ASP A 41 -2.57 7.72 -1.46
N LEU A 42 -1.36 7.19 -1.64
CA LEU A 42 -0.36 6.98 -0.60
C LEU A 42 0.82 7.94 -0.74
N SER A 43 0.55 9.24 -0.82
CA SER A 43 1.56 10.30 -0.91
C SER A 43 2.00 10.79 0.48
N PRO A 44 3.25 11.26 0.68
CA PRO A 44 3.66 11.91 1.92
C PRO A 44 2.85 13.15 2.29
N GLU A 45 2.28 13.85 1.30
CA GLU A 45 1.40 15.00 1.51
C GLU A 45 0.07 14.58 2.16
N ARG A 46 -0.45 13.41 1.80
CA ARG A 46 -1.68 12.86 2.37
C ARG A 46 -1.43 12.08 3.66
N PHE A 47 -0.33 11.35 3.70
CA PHE A 47 0.08 10.49 4.81
C PHE A 47 1.55 10.76 5.16
N PRO A 48 1.84 11.68 6.09
CA PRO A 48 3.21 12.08 6.44
C PRO A 48 4.12 10.93 6.88
N ASN A 49 3.53 9.85 7.40
CA ASN A 49 4.23 8.64 7.87
C ASN A 49 4.13 7.47 6.88
N VAL A 50 3.77 7.73 5.63
CA VAL A 50 3.82 6.69 4.59
C VAL A 50 5.26 6.21 4.41
N VAL A 51 5.44 4.90 4.43
CA VAL A 51 6.71 4.28 4.10
C VAL A 51 6.75 4.08 2.60
N VAL A 52 7.79 4.59 1.94
CA VAL A 52 8.03 4.39 0.51
C VAL A 52 9.32 3.59 0.34
N LEU A 53 9.17 2.39 -0.19
CA LEU A 53 10.28 1.45 -0.45
C LEU A 53 10.52 1.45 -1.95
N ILE A 54 11.54 2.20 -2.36
CA ILE A 54 11.86 2.41 -3.78
C ILE A 54 12.49 1.14 -4.33
N ASP A 55 11.87 0.58 -5.36
CA ASP A 55 12.50 -0.45 -6.16
C ASP A 55 13.61 0.16 -7.01
N ASN A 56 14.77 -0.50 -7.01
CA ASN A 56 16.00 0.00 -7.60
C ASN A 56 16.34 1.48 -7.25
N PRO A 57 16.78 1.77 -6.01
CA PRO A 57 16.95 3.14 -5.49
C PRO A 57 18.01 3.97 -6.22
N THR A 58 18.81 3.35 -7.10
CA THR A 58 19.77 4.04 -7.96
C THR A 58 19.06 4.81 -9.09
N PHE A 59 17.83 4.40 -9.44
CA PHE A 59 17.08 4.91 -10.59
C PHE A 59 15.61 5.23 -10.24
N PRO A 60 15.32 6.01 -9.19
CA PRO A 60 13.99 6.14 -8.58
C PRO A 60 12.90 6.79 -9.46
N ASN A 61 13.29 7.39 -10.59
CA ASN A 61 12.41 8.09 -11.53
C ASN A 61 12.68 7.69 -12.99
N ASN A 62 13.60 6.77 -13.22
CA ASN A 62 13.82 6.23 -14.55
C ASN A 62 12.99 4.95 -14.59
N PRO A 63 12.14 4.72 -15.61
CA PRO A 63 11.66 3.38 -15.91
C PRO A 63 12.85 2.55 -16.40
N THR A 64 13.85 2.35 -15.54
CA THR A 64 14.85 1.32 -15.73
C THR A 64 14.08 0.04 -15.59
N ASN A 65 13.65 -0.47 -16.72
CA ASN A 65 13.12 -1.80 -16.76
C ASN A 65 14.22 -2.77 -16.37
N ASP A 66 14.26 -3.14 -15.09
CA ASP A 66 15.09 -4.21 -14.55
C ASP A 66 14.40 -5.56 -14.60
N VAL A 67 13.12 -5.57 -14.97
CA VAL A 67 12.45 -6.76 -15.48
C VAL A 67 12.85 -6.95 -16.95
N ALA A 68 13.36 -8.14 -17.28
CA ALA A 68 13.61 -8.48 -18.68
C ALA A 68 12.28 -8.48 -19.45
N GLN A 69 12.26 -8.00 -20.70
CA GLN A 69 11.08 -8.12 -21.54
C GLN A 69 11.46 -8.27 -23.01
N ALA A 70 10.55 -8.79 -23.82
CA ALA A 70 10.81 -9.00 -25.23
C ALA A 70 11.12 -7.67 -25.96
N ASP A 71 12.08 -7.71 -26.89
CA ASP A 71 12.53 -6.54 -27.65
C ASP A 71 11.40 -5.80 -28.38
N TRP A 72 10.35 -6.52 -28.77
CA TRP A 72 9.20 -5.91 -29.43
C TRP A 72 8.35 -5.08 -28.48
N MET A 73 8.19 -5.46 -27.20
CA MET A 73 7.51 -4.65 -26.19
C MET A 73 8.22 -3.30 -26.03
N THR A 74 9.55 -3.35 -25.87
CA THR A 74 10.39 -2.16 -25.75
C THR A 74 10.30 -1.24 -26.97
N ARG A 75 10.19 -1.80 -28.19
CA ARG A 75 10.03 -1.00 -29.42
C ARG A 75 8.67 -0.31 -29.54
N GLU A 76 7.62 -0.87 -28.97
CA GLU A 76 6.29 -0.24 -28.89
C GLU A 76 6.20 0.79 -27.74
N GLY A 77 7.23 0.87 -26.88
CA GLY A 77 7.20 1.68 -25.68
C GLY A 77 6.35 1.07 -24.56
N TRP A 78 6.10 -0.24 -24.63
CA TRP A 78 5.37 -1.00 -23.62
C TRP A 78 6.30 -1.40 -22.47
N LEU A 79 5.72 -1.51 -21.29
CA LEU A 79 6.39 -1.98 -20.09
C LEU A 79 5.51 -3.04 -19.43
N THR A 80 6.11 -4.18 -19.11
CA THR A 80 5.39 -5.24 -18.39
C THR A 80 4.79 -4.74 -17.08
N GLY A 81 3.59 -5.24 -16.77
CA GLY A 81 2.86 -5.05 -15.52
C GLY A 81 3.55 -5.62 -14.29
N TRP A 82 4.62 -6.39 -14.46
CA TRP A 82 5.43 -6.91 -13.36
C TRP A 82 6.35 -5.87 -12.76
N ASN A 83 6.78 -4.90 -13.55
CA ASN A 83 7.76 -3.93 -13.08
C ASN A 83 7.10 -2.87 -12.17
N PHE A 84 7.44 -2.85 -10.89
CA PHE A 84 6.96 -1.83 -9.98
C PHE A 84 8.08 -0.86 -9.57
N ARG A 85 7.74 0.41 -9.47
CA ARG A 85 8.67 1.48 -9.10
C ARG A 85 8.95 1.52 -7.60
N ASP A 86 7.91 1.33 -6.80
CA ASP A 86 7.99 1.40 -5.35
C ASP A 86 6.84 0.65 -4.68
N ILE A 87 7.06 0.27 -3.42
CA ILE A 87 6.02 -0.26 -2.54
C ILE A 87 5.71 0.79 -1.48
N ARG A 88 4.43 1.06 -1.26
CA ARG A 88 3.98 2.02 -0.24
C ARG A 88 3.17 1.36 0.84
N LEU A 89 3.48 1.73 2.08
CA LEU A 89 2.86 1.18 3.28
C LEU A 89 2.36 2.30 4.19
N ALA A 90 1.10 2.23 4.57
CA ALA A 90 0.44 3.22 5.41
C ALA A 90 -0.38 2.50 6.49
N TYR A 91 -0.02 2.70 7.76
CA TYR A 91 -0.71 2.06 8.88
C TYR A 91 -1.66 3.04 9.56
N ASP A 92 -2.94 2.67 9.69
CA ASP A 92 -3.91 3.36 10.52
C ASP A 92 -4.15 2.61 11.83
N ARG A 93 -3.91 3.29 12.94
CA ARG A 93 -4.09 2.74 14.29
C ARG A 93 -5.57 2.66 14.69
N ALA A 94 -6.41 3.57 14.20
CA ALA A 94 -7.81 3.62 14.60
C ALA A 94 -8.57 2.37 14.14
N THR A 95 -8.25 1.89 12.94
CA THR A 95 -8.85 0.69 12.34
C THR A 95 -7.93 -0.53 12.36
N ASP A 96 -6.73 -0.42 12.94
CA ASP A 96 -5.67 -1.43 12.93
C ASP A 96 -5.42 -2.04 11.53
N THR A 97 -5.36 -1.17 10.52
CA THR A 97 -5.30 -1.57 9.11
C THR A 97 -4.03 -1.05 8.45
N MET A 98 -3.33 -1.93 7.74
CA MET A 98 -2.23 -1.57 6.85
C MET A 98 -2.75 -1.46 5.42
N ALA A 99 -2.51 -0.33 4.78
CA ALA A 99 -2.61 -0.18 3.33
C ALA A 99 -1.28 -0.56 2.68
N VAL A 100 -1.37 -1.38 1.63
CA VAL A 100 -0.24 -1.83 0.82
C VAL A 100 -0.53 -1.47 -0.63
N ALA A 101 0.45 -0.91 -1.31
CA ALA A 101 0.35 -0.62 -2.73
C ALA A 101 1.65 -0.94 -3.46
N PHE A 102 1.52 -1.65 -4.58
CA PHE A 102 2.54 -1.79 -5.61
C PHE A 102 2.34 -0.66 -6.61
N ASN A 103 3.25 0.30 -6.62
CA ASN A 103 3.18 1.47 -7.50
C ASN A 103 3.91 1.18 -8.82
N GLY A 104 3.18 1.19 -9.94
CA GLY A 104 3.76 1.08 -11.27
C GLY A 104 4.44 2.37 -11.75
N PHE A 105 4.96 2.33 -12.97
CA PHE A 105 5.52 3.48 -13.65
C PHE A 105 4.43 4.28 -14.38
N LYS A 106 4.61 5.60 -14.42
CA LYS A 106 3.68 6.55 -15.04
C LYS A 106 4.43 7.47 -15.99
N ASN A 107 3.76 7.86 -17.07
CA ASN A 107 4.21 8.86 -18.02
C ASN A 107 4.31 10.22 -17.33
N PRO A 108 5.05 11.19 -17.91
CA PRO A 108 5.14 12.54 -17.35
C PRO A 108 3.80 13.27 -17.18
N ASP A 109 2.78 12.90 -17.95
CA ASP A 109 1.41 13.42 -17.84
C ASP A 109 0.56 12.69 -16.77
N GLY A 110 1.13 11.70 -16.09
CA GLY A 110 0.49 10.91 -15.04
C GLY A 110 -0.30 9.70 -15.53
N SER A 111 -0.43 9.49 -16.84
CA SER A 111 -1.02 8.27 -17.40
C SER A 111 -0.14 7.04 -17.09
N PRO A 112 -0.72 5.84 -16.90
CA PRO A 112 0.08 4.66 -16.66
C PRO A 112 0.98 4.29 -17.85
N ILE A 113 2.20 3.83 -17.56
CA ILE A 113 3.07 3.16 -18.54
C ILE A 113 2.80 1.66 -18.51
N ASN A 114 2.57 1.10 -17.33
CA ASN A 114 2.19 -0.29 -17.15
C ASN A 114 0.99 -0.42 -16.19
N ILE A 115 0.34 -1.58 -16.26
CA ILE A 115 -0.80 -1.94 -15.44
C ILE A 115 -0.43 -3.23 -14.71
N ALA A 116 -0.60 -3.27 -13.40
CA ALA A 116 -0.34 -4.47 -12.61
C ALA A 116 -1.15 -5.65 -13.17
N GLY A 117 -0.49 -6.76 -13.52
CA GLY A 117 -1.16 -7.91 -14.12
C GLY A 117 -1.21 -7.93 -15.64
N ASP A 118 -0.70 -6.90 -16.34
CA ASP A 118 -0.56 -6.88 -17.80
C ASP A 118 0.82 -7.39 -18.20
N ALA A 119 0.97 -8.71 -18.39
CA ALA A 119 2.27 -9.36 -18.54
C ALA A 119 3.08 -8.80 -19.72
N ASP A 120 2.39 -8.49 -20.83
CA ASP A 120 3.01 -8.04 -22.07
C ASP A 120 2.92 -6.52 -22.33
N GLY A 121 2.36 -5.78 -21.36
CA GLY A 121 2.40 -4.33 -21.28
C GLY A 121 1.59 -3.62 -22.36
N ASN A 122 0.64 -4.31 -22.99
CA ASN A 122 -0.12 -3.79 -24.12
C ASN A 122 -1.24 -2.81 -23.72
N GLY A 123 -1.46 -2.62 -22.42
CA GLY A 123 -2.50 -1.79 -21.83
C GLY A 123 -3.79 -2.53 -21.47
N ASP A 124 -3.84 -3.85 -21.63
CA ASP A 124 -4.99 -4.72 -21.31
C ASP A 124 -4.57 -5.92 -20.44
N PRO A 125 -4.77 -5.86 -19.10
CA PRO A 125 -4.45 -6.97 -18.19
C PRO A 125 -5.43 -8.16 -18.28
N ASN A 126 -6.25 -8.21 -19.34
CA ASN A 126 -7.24 -9.26 -19.55
C ASN A 126 -6.91 -10.15 -20.74
N ASN A 127 -5.96 -9.79 -21.60
CA ASN A 127 -5.74 -10.47 -22.87
C ASN A 127 -4.30 -10.35 -23.34
N SER A 128 -3.75 -11.47 -23.80
CA SER A 128 -2.45 -11.51 -24.43
C SER A 128 -2.44 -10.88 -25.83
N ASP A 129 -1.40 -10.11 -26.13
CA ASP A 129 -1.06 -9.67 -27.48
C ASP A 129 -0.81 -10.91 -28.37
N PRO A 130 -1.21 -10.90 -29.66
CA PRO A 130 -0.96 -12.01 -30.56
C PRO A 130 0.52 -12.44 -30.66
N ARG A 131 1.47 -11.53 -30.43
CA ARG A 131 2.91 -11.81 -30.41
C ARG A 131 3.32 -12.57 -29.15
N THR A 132 2.66 -12.33 -28.01
CA THR A 132 2.82 -13.11 -26.77
C THR A 132 2.40 -14.55 -26.99
N ILE A 133 1.20 -14.75 -27.56
CA ILE A 133 0.70 -16.08 -27.92
C ILE A 133 1.64 -16.76 -28.93
N ALA A 134 2.12 -16.03 -29.94
CA ALA A 134 3.06 -16.57 -30.93
C ALA A 134 4.43 -16.97 -30.33
N ALA A 135 4.85 -16.32 -29.24
CA ALA A 135 6.03 -16.70 -28.48
C ALA A 135 5.79 -17.90 -27.55
N GLY A 136 4.54 -18.37 -27.43
CA GLY A 136 4.14 -19.44 -26.51
C GLY A 136 3.76 -18.95 -25.11
N GLY A 137 3.67 -17.64 -24.93
CA GLY A 137 3.31 -16.97 -23.69
C GLY A 137 1.81 -16.81 -23.48
N ILE A 138 1.41 -16.60 -22.23
CA ILE A 138 0.04 -16.28 -21.84
C ILE A 138 0.05 -15.15 -20.79
N ASP A 139 -0.61 -14.05 -21.14
CA ASP A 139 -1.15 -13.06 -20.20
C ASP A 139 -2.57 -13.52 -19.81
N TRP A 140 -2.73 -13.91 -18.57
CA TRP A 140 -3.97 -14.45 -18.03
C TRP A 140 -4.90 -13.33 -17.56
N PRO A 141 -6.21 -13.44 -17.76
CA PRO A 141 -7.08 -12.37 -17.33
C PRO A 141 -7.09 -12.14 -15.82
N ASN A 142 -6.85 -10.90 -15.40
CA ASN A 142 -6.96 -10.42 -14.02
C ASN A 142 -6.13 -11.24 -13.00
N PHE A 143 -4.84 -11.42 -13.24
CA PHE A 143 -3.97 -12.28 -12.42
C PHE A 143 -4.37 -13.76 -12.47
N GLY A 144 -4.88 -14.22 -13.61
CA GLY A 144 -5.28 -15.62 -13.75
C GLY A 144 -4.08 -16.57 -13.76
N GLY A 145 -4.33 -17.88 -13.85
CA GLY A 145 -3.26 -18.88 -13.98
C GLY A 145 -2.15 -18.71 -12.92
N THR A 146 -0.90 -18.61 -13.40
CA THR A 146 0.30 -18.49 -12.56
C THR A 146 0.72 -17.05 -12.23
N GLU A 147 -0.03 -16.04 -12.68
CA GLU A 147 0.29 -14.64 -12.42
C GLU A 147 0.14 -14.31 -10.94
N SER A 148 1.09 -13.57 -10.40
CA SER A 148 1.14 -13.25 -8.99
C SER A 148 1.75 -11.90 -8.75
N MET A 149 1.23 -11.23 -7.73
CA MET A 149 1.86 -10.08 -7.12
C MET A 149 1.65 -10.18 -5.61
N THR A 150 2.76 -10.25 -4.88
CA THR A 150 2.81 -10.76 -3.51
C THR A 150 3.82 -9.98 -2.68
N ILE A 151 3.48 -9.71 -1.42
CA ILE A 151 4.39 -9.19 -0.40
C ILE A 151 4.46 -10.16 0.77
N ALA A 152 5.66 -10.42 1.28
CA ALA A 152 5.91 -11.25 2.45
C ALA A 152 6.54 -10.40 3.56
N PHE A 153 6.07 -10.58 4.80
CA PHE A 153 6.52 -9.88 5.98
C PHE A 153 7.29 -10.83 6.91
N ASP A 154 8.56 -10.53 7.14
CA ASP A 154 9.39 -11.10 8.20
C ASP A 154 9.25 -10.20 9.43
N THR A 155 8.24 -10.52 10.23
CA THR A 155 7.73 -9.70 11.33
C THR A 155 8.53 -9.85 12.62
N ASN A 156 9.26 -10.96 12.77
CA ASN A 156 10.19 -11.20 13.88
C ASN A 156 11.66 -10.93 13.50
N MET A 157 11.92 -10.55 12.24
CA MET A 157 13.21 -10.13 11.71
C MET A 157 14.29 -11.22 11.78
N ASP A 158 13.90 -12.49 11.64
CA ASP A 158 14.81 -13.64 11.69
C ASP A 158 15.35 -14.05 10.30
N GLY A 159 14.91 -13.38 9.24
CA GLY A 159 15.29 -13.64 7.85
C GLY A 159 14.33 -14.56 7.11
N VAL A 160 13.31 -15.11 7.78
CA VAL A 160 12.24 -15.93 7.19
C VAL A 160 10.90 -15.22 7.35
N PRO A 161 10.17 -14.93 6.27
CA PRO A 161 8.84 -14.33 6.40
C PRO A 161 7.91 -15.18 7.26
N ASN A 162 7.04 -14.53 8.04
CA ASN A 162 6.01 -15.18 8.85
C ASN A 162 4.63 -15.09 8.20
N VAL A 163 4.41 -14.04 7.40
CA VAL A 163 3.14 -13.71 6.76
C VAL A 163 3.38 -13.39 5.29
N VAL A 164 2.42 -13.75 4.43
CA VAL A 164 2.39 -13.40 3.02
C VAL A 164 1.00 -12.87 2.66
N ALA A 165 0.95 -11.87 1.79
CA ALA A 165 -0.28 -11.24 1.34
C ALA A 165 -0.19 -10.91 -0.16
N GLY A 166 -1.33 -10.98 -0.85
CA GLY A 166 -1.41 -10.71 -2.29
C GLY A 166 -2.15 -11.82 -3.02
N ILE A 167 -1.82 -11.99 -4.30
CA ILE A 167 -2.46 -12.99 -5.17
C ILE A 167 -1.44 -14.11 -5.42
N PRO A 168 -1.69 -15.35 -4.94
CA PRO A 168 -0.77 -16.47 -5.10
C PRO A 168 -0.63 -16.91 -6.55
N ALA A 169 0.54 -17.41 -6.96
CA ALA A 169 0.74 -18.05 -8.26
C ALA A 169 0.08 -19.44 -8.31
N ASN A 170 0.01 -20.15 -7.18
CA ASN A 170 -0.53 -21.51 -7.05
C ASN A 170 -1.97 -21.54 -6.50
N LYS A 171 -2.78 -20.56 -6.88
CA LYS A 171 -4.15 -20.36 -6.39
C LYS A 171 -5.17 -21.34 -6.98
N PRO A 172 -6.12 -21.85 -6.17
CA PRO A 172 -7.30 -22.54 -6.69
C PRO A 172 -8.37 -21.51 -7.11
N GLY A 173 -8.57 -21.31 -8.41
CA GLY A 173 -9.62 -20.41 -8.93
C GLY A 173 -9.10 -19.34 -9.89
N SER A 174 -9.89 -18.31 -10.13
CA SER A 174 -9.60 -17.27 -11.14
C SER A 174 -9.18 -15.95 -10.51
N GLY A 175 -7.94 -15.53 -10.79
CA GLY A 175 -7.57 -14.14 -10.74
C GLY A 175 -7.61 -13.47 -9.36
N LEU A 176 -8.12 -12.24 -9.36
CA LEU A 176 -8.22 -11.36 -8.20
C LEU A 176 -8.99 -11.95 -7.00
N ASP A 177 -9.94 -12.87 -7.23
CA ASP A 177 -10.71 -13.52 -6.15
C ASP A 177 -9.83 -14.36 -5.22
N ALA A 178 -8.60 -14.68 -5.64
CA ALA A 178 -7.64 -15.40 -4.83
C ALA A 178 -6.80 -14.50 -3.91
N PHE A 179 -7.03 -13.18 -3.90
CA PHE A 179 -6.38 -12.30 -2.95
C PHE A 179 -6.57 -12.81 -1.52
N THR A 180 -5.47 -12.90 -0.79
CA THR A 180 -5.50 -13.43 0.57
C THR A 180 -4.33 -12.92 1.41
N VAL A 181 -4.44 -13.16 2.71
CA VAL A 181 -3.37 -13.00 3.70
C VAL A 181 -3.23 -14.34 4.41
N ALA A 182 -2.02 -14.90 4.42
CA ALA A 182 -1.76 -16.24 4.92
C ALA A 182 -0.47 -16.28 5.75
N ARG A 183 -0.33 -17.33 6.55
CA ARG A 183 0.97 -17.72 7.10
C ARG A 183 1.91 -18.03 5.95
N PHE A 184 3.15 -17.58 6.09
CA PHE A 184 4.20 -17.98 5.16
C PHE A 184 4.46 -19.48 5.29
N ALA A 185 4.38 -20.20 4.16
CA ALA A 185 4.63 -21.63 4.10
C ALA A 185 5.99 -21.93 3.48
N LEU A 186 6.76 -22.76 4.18
CA LEU A 186 7.95 -23.39 3.62
C LEU A 186 7.55 -24.61 2.78
N SER A 187 8.46 -25.08 1.94
CA SER A 187 8.33 -26.39 1.31
C SER A 187 8.23 -27.50 2.37
N PRO A 188 7.74 -28.71 2.02
CA PRO A 188 7.76 -29.86 2.92
C PRO A 188 9.16 -30.19 3.48
N GLU A 189 10.21 -29.85 2.73
CA GLU A 189 11.62 -30.01 3.09
C GLU A 189 12.16 -28.86 3.96
N GLY A 190 11.32 -27.89 4.34
CA GLY A 190 11.70 -26.71 5.11
C GLY A 190 12.45 -25.64 4.30
N VAL A 191 12.39 -25.70 2.97
CA VAL A 191 13.07 -24.75 2.08
C VAL A 191 12.13 -23.59 1.75
N VAL A 192 12.67 -22.37 1.77
CA VAL A 192 11.97 -21.17 1.31
C VAL A 192 11.78 -21.29 -0.21
N ARG A 193 10.52 -21.38 -0.66
CA ARG A 193 10.16 -21.28 -2.08
C ARG A 193 10.05 -19.81 -2.48
N GLY A 194 9.81 -19.55 -3.77
CA GLY A 194 9.38 -18.22 -4.19
C GLY A 194 8.13 -17.81 -3.40
N ILE A 195 8.07 -16.53 -2.99
CA ILE A 195 7.04 -16.05 -2.07
C ILE A 195 5.64 -16.14 -2.69
N GLU A 196 5.56 -16.09 -4.02
CA GLU A 196 4.36 -16.27 -4.83
C GLU A 196 3.70 -17.65 -4.68
N GLN A 197 4.44 -18.64 -4.19
CA GLN A 197 3.95 -20.00 -3.94
C GLN A 197 3.89 -20.37 -2.45
N SER A 198 4.28 -19.45 -1.56
CA SER A 198 4.45 -19.70 -0.12
C SER A 198 3.23 -19.32 0.71
N PHE A 199 2.02 -19.47 0.16
CA PHE A 199 0.76 -19.25 0.88
C PHE A 199 0.34 -20.50 1.65
N GLY A 200 0.37 -20.42 2.99
CA GLY A 200 -0.04 -21.48 3.90
C GLY A 200 -1.47 -21.33 4.40
N GLU A 201 -1.64 -21.47 5.71
CA GLU A 201 -2.93 -21.26 6.38
C GLU A 201 -3.40 -19.81 6.21
N VAL A 202 -4.62 -19.63 5.70
CA VAL A 202 -5.25 -18.30 5.57
C VAL A 202 -5.47 -17.69 6.95
N LEU A 203 -5.02 -16.46 7.11
CA LEU A 203 -5.20 -15.64 8.31
C LEU A 203 -6.48 -14.82 8.16
N THR A 204 -7.64 -15.49 8.26
CA THR A 204 -8.96 -14.92 7.90
C THR A 204 -9.27 -13.58 8.56
N ASP A 205 -8.89 -13.39 9.83
CA ASP A 205 -9.12 -12.14 10.56
C ASP A 205 -8.22 -10.97 10.07
N HIS A 206 -7.24 -11.26 9.22
CA HIS A 206 -6.29 -10.29 8.68
C HIS A 206 -6.53 -9.97 7.21
N VAL A 207 -7.37 -10.74 6.52
CA VAL A 207 -7.73 -10.49 5.12
C VAL A 207 -8.51 -9.18 5.05
N GLY A 208 -7.93 -8.19 4.35
CA GLY A 208 -8.61 -6.96 3.99
C GLY A 208 -9.28 -7.07 2.64
N GLU A 209 -9.18 -6.01 1.86
CA GLU A 209 -9.86 -5.86 0.58
C GLU A 209 -8.88 -5.39 -0.50
N LEU A 210 -9.09 -5.83 -1.74
CA LEU A 210 -8.49 -5.23 -2.94
C LEU A 210 -9.25 -3.94 -3.27
N ALA A 211 -8.52 -2.86 -3.61
CA ALA A 211 -9.16 -1.57 -3.85
C ALA A 211 -9.86 -1.53 -5.21
N PHE A 212 -9.16 -2.01 -6.24
CA PHE A 212 -9.61 -2.02 -7.61
C PHE A 212 -9.09 -3.26 -8.33
N ALA A 213 -9.78 -3.67 -9.39
CA ALA A 213 -9.18 -4.52 -10.41
C ALA A 213 -8.23 -3.66 -11.26
N PRO A 214 -6.97 -4.07 -11.46
CA PRO A 214 -6.05 -3.30 -12.28
C PRO A 214 -6.57 -3.05 -13.69
N SER A 215 -6.42 -1.81 -14.14
CA SER A 215 -6.94 -1.31 -15.41
C SER A 215 -6.25 0.02 -15.76
N PRO A 216 -6.46 0.61 -16.95
CA PRO A 216 -5.90 1.93 -17.27
C PRO A 216 -6.30 3.05 -16.30
N ASP A 217 -7.49 2.96 -15.69
CA ASP A 217 -7.97 3.96 -14.71
C ASP A 217 -7.41 3.72 -13.29
N HIS A 218 -7.08 2.46 -12.98
CA HIS A 218 -6.53 2.03 -11.69
C HIS A 218 -5.36 1.07 -11.93
N PRO A 219 -4.19 1.57 -12.37
CA PRO A 219 -3.12 0.72 -12.90
C PRO A 219 -2.35 -0.03 -11.82
N ASP A 220 -2.44 0.42 -10.57
CA ASP A 220 -1.64 -0.08 -9.45
C ASP A 220 -2.38 -1.20 -8.70
N LEU A 221 -1.65 -2.20 -8.17
CA LEU A 221 -2.25 -3.17 -7.24
C LEU A 221 -2.26 -2.62 -5.82
N GLN A 222 -3.44 -2.49 -5.25
CA GLN A 222 -3.65 -1.86 -3.95
C GLN A 222 -4.59 -2.69 -3.10
N PHE A 223 -4.23 -2.89 -1.83
CA PHE A 223 -5.04 -3.66 -0.91
C PHE A 223 -4.78 -3.30 0.55
N THR A 224 -5.61 -3.86 1.42
CA THR A 224 -5.49 -3.69 2.87
C THR A 224 -5.24 -5.01 3.59
N ILE A 225 -4.61 -4.92 4.76
CA ILE A 225 -4.44 -6.01 5.73
C ILE A 225 -5.04 -5.53 7.05
N ARG A 226 -6.05 -6.25 7.54
CA ARG A 226 -6.72 -5.94 8.81
C ARG A 226 -5.95 -6.50 9.99
N ASN A 227 -6.22 -5.94 11.17
CA ASN A 227 -5.61 -6.36 12.43
C ASN A 227 -4.07 -6.46 12.31
N PHE A 228 -3.44 -5.51 11.62
CA PHE A 228 -2.03 -5.62 11.24
C PHE A 228 -1.12 -5.70 12.46
N SER A 229 -1.41 -4.94 13.53
CA SER A 229 -0.65 -4.98 14.78
C SER A 229 -0.63 -6.35 15.48
N ARG A 230 -1.51 -7.26 15.06
CA ARG A 230 -1.69 -8.60 15.62
C ARG A 230 -1.14 -9.71 14.72
N LEU A 231 -0.44 -9.37 13.63
CA LEU A 231 0.17 -10.37 12.77
C LEU A 231 1.13 -11.28 13.55
N PRO A 232 1.18 -12.59 13.25
CA PRO A 232 2.06 -13.52 13.96
C PRO A 232 3.53 -13.13 13.87
N GLY A 233 4.19 -12.92 15.01
CA GLY A 233 5.61 -12.55 15.11
C GLY A 233 5.86 -11.04 15.20
N LEU A 234 4.87 -10.21 14.84
CA LEU A 234 4.99 -8.77 14.90
C LEU A 234 4.93 -8.28 16.36
N THR A 235 5.95 -7.54 16.77
CA THR A 235 6.02 -6.97 18.12
C THR A 235 6.01 -5.44 18.03
N PRO A 236 4.93 -4.78 18.48
CA PRO A 236 4.90 -3.31 18.57
C PRO A 236 5.89 -2.82 19.63
N PHE A 237 6.46 -1.64 19.41
CA PHE A 237 7.26 -0.92 20.40
C PHE A 237 6.90 0.56 20.42
N GLU A 238 7.30 1.29 21.46
CA GLU A 238 7.08 2.73 21.51
C GLU A 238 8.24 3.49 20.87
N LEU A 239 7.93 4.43 19.99
CA LEU A 239 8.86 5.38 19.37
C LEU A 239 8.23 6.78 19.41
N ASP A 240 8.88 7.71 20.10
CA ASP A 240 8.39 9.10 20.26
C ASP A 240 6.96 9.21 20.82
N GLY A 241 6.56 8.26 21.67
CA GLY A 241 5.23 8.20 22.28
C GLY A 241 4.16 7.54 21.40
N GLU A 242 4.53 7.06 20.21
CA GLU A 242 3.66 6.33 19.30
C GLU A 242 4.01 4.84 19.23
N ILE A 243 3.03 4.01 18.88
CA ILE A 243 3.27 2.60 18.59
C ILE A 243 3.92 2.49 17.22
N ALA A 244 5.09 1.86 17.16
CA ALA A 244 5.84 1.65 15.94
C ALA A 244 6.11 0.17 15.67
N PHE A 245 6.37 -0.14 14.40
CA PHE A 245 6.69 -1.48 13.91
C PHE A 245 8.01 -1.51 13.15
N SER A 246 8.71 -2.63 13.24
CA SER A 246 9.87 -2.93 12.38
C SER A 246 9.72 -4.36 11.87
N TYR A 247 9.97 -4.55 10.58
CA TYR A 247 9.86 -5.82 9.89
C TYR A 247 10.63 -5.75 8.57
N ASN A 248 11.07 -6.91 8.06
CA ASN A 248 11.61 -6.98 6.71
C ASN A 248 10.48 -7.32 5.74
N ILE A 249 10.61 -6.87 4.49
CA ILE A 249 9.70 -7.24 3.42
C ILE A 249 10.44 -7.89 2.26
N ARG A 250 9.74 -8.80 1.60
CA ARG A 250 10.06 -9.26 0.24
C ARG A 250 8.85 -9.07 -0.62
N ALA A 251 9.04 -8.74 -1.88
CA ALA A 251 7.95 -8.64 -2.83
C ALA A 251 8.31 -9.29 -4.15
N TYR A 252 7.28 -9.70 -4.88
CA TYR A 252 7.36 -10.40 -6.14
C TYR A 252 6.22 -9.94 -7.03
N ALA A 253 6.49 -9.79 -8.33
CA ALA A 253 5.49 -9.66 -9.37
C ALA A 253 5.94 -10.45 -10.60
N GLY A 254 5.06 -11.25 -11.20
CA GLY A 254 5.43 -12.08 -12.34
C GLY A 254 4.44 -13.18 -12.67
N SER A 255 4.75 -13.93 -13.73
CA SER A 255 4.01 -15.09 -14.20
C SER A 255 4.98 -16.20 -14.63
N LEU A 256 4.60 -17.47 -14.43
CA LEU A 256 5.39 -18.59 -14.96
C LEU A 256 5.04 -18.91 -16.42
N ASP A 257 3.93 -18.37 -16.92
CA ASP A 257 3.38 -18.71 -18.24
C ASP A 257 3.59 -17.62 -19.29
N ASP A 258 4.07 -16.41 -18.93
CA ASP A 258 4.08 -15.28 -19.87
C ASP A 258 5.15 -15.39 -20.96
N VAL A 259 6.31 -16.02 -20.68
CA VAL A 259 7.46 -16.22 -21.58
C VAL A 259 8.11 -14.93 -22.14
N VAL A 260 7.41 -13.79 -22.13
CA VAL A 260 7.79 -12.55 -22.79
C VAL A 260 8.32 -11.50 -21.83
N ALA A 261 8.10 -11.69 -20.53
CA ALA A 261 8.65 -10.87 -19.46
C ALA A 261 9.37 -11.76 -18.43
N GLY A 262 10.29 -11.16 -17.68
CA GLY A 262 10.81 -11.75 -16.47
C GLY A 262 9.95 -11.36 -15.28
N GLU A 263 10.44 -11.67 -14.09
CA GLU A 263 9.80 -11.35 -12.84
C GLU A 263 10.52 -10.19 -12.14
N ASP A 264 9.76 -9.42 -11.37
CA ASP A 264 10.28 -8.40 -10.48
C ASP A 264 10.37 -8.96 -9.05
N GLN A 265 11.48 -8.63 -8.37
CA GLN A 265 11.76 -9.07 -7.01
C GLN A 265 12.38 -7.96 -6.18
N PHE A 266 11.73 -7.65 -5.06
CA PHE A 266 12.21 -6.62 -4.14
C PHE A 266 12.48 -7.20 -2.75
N SER A 267 13.47 -6.62 -2.06
CA SER A 267 13.69 -6.84 -0.63
C SER A 267 14.01 -5.53 0.06
N GLY A 268 13.30 -5.27 1.15
CA GLY A 268 13.42 -4.02 1.89
C GLY A 268 13.21 -4.21 3.38
N GLN A 269 13.40 -3.13 4.12
CA GLN A 269 13.22 -3.13 5.56
C GLN A 269 12.46 -1.89 5.99
N VAL A 270 11.47 -2.10 6.84
CA VAL A 270 10.72 -1.05 7.52
C VAL A 270 11.27 -0.92 8.94
N ARG A 271 11.67 0.28 9.33
CA ARG A 271 12.15 0.59 10.69
C ARG A 271 11.33 1.69 11.30
N GLY A 272 10.69 1.38 12.43
CA GLY A 272 9.97 2.39 13.22
C GLY A 272 8.81 3.03 12.46
N GLN A 273 8.05 2.25 11.68
CA GLN A 273 6.83 2.77 11.08
C GLN A 273 5.84 3.12 12.18
N ILE A 274 5.63 4.43 12.34
CA ILE A 274 4.63 5.02 13.22
C ILE A 274 3.30 5.18 12.48
N PRO A 275 2.16 5.22 13.20
CA PRO A 275 0.86 5.25 12.58
C PRO A 275 0.59 6.61 11.94
N ILE A 276 -0.34 6.64 10.99
CA ILE A 276 -0.88 7.89 10.46
C ILE A 276 -1.68 8.58 11.58
N PRO A 277 -1.46 9.89 11.84
CA PRO A 277 -2.23 10.61 12.84
C PRO A 277 -3.72 10.58 12.51
N GLU A 278 -4.56 10.33 13.52
CA GLU A 278 -6.01 10.38 13.32
C GLU A 278 -6.47 11.78 12.84
N PRO A 279 -7.52 11.89 12.02
CA PRO A 279 -8.02 13.18 11.51
C PRO A 279 -8.33 14.20 12.62
N THR A 280 -8.77 13.73 13.78
CA THR A 280 -9.04 14.57 14.96
C THR A 280 -7.79 15.25 15.48
N THR A 281 -6.64 14.56 15.43
CA THR A 281 -5.33 15.13 15.80
C THR A 281 -4.98 16.27 14.86
N LEU A 282 -5.15 16.10 13.55
CA LEU A 282 -4.91 17.16 12.56
C LEU A 282 -5.83 18.38 12.79
N LEU A 283 -7.12 18.14 13.06
CA LEU A 283 -8.08 19.21 13.39
C LEU A 283 -7.70 19.97 14.66
N LEU A 284 -7.25 19.27 15.70
CA LEU A 284 -6.76 19.88 16.95
C LEU A 284 -5.53 20.77 16.70
N TRP A 285 -4.60 20.34 15.86
CA TRP A 285 -3.39 21.10 15.54
C TRP A 285 -3.72 22.37 14.75
N ILE A 286 -4.58 22.27 13.73
CA ILE A 286 -5.06 23.41 12.94
C ILE A 286 -5.83 24.39 13.83
N GLY A 287 -6.75 23.88 14.66
CA GLY A 287 -7.54 24.68 15.59
C GLY A 287 -6.67 25.43 16.60
N SER A 288 -5.64 24.78 17.13
CA SER A 288 -4.68 25.38 18.07
C SER A 288 -3.86 26.50 17.41
N GLY A 289 -3.40 26.29 16.18
CA GLY A 289 -2.67 27.30 15.40
C GLY A 289 -3.51 28.55 15.09
N LEU A 290 -4.76 28.35 14.66
CA LEU A 290 -5.71 29.45 14.40
C LEU A 290 -6.05 30.23 15.69
N GLY A 291 -6.23 29.51 16.80
CA GLY A 291 -6.46 30.12 18.12
C GLY A 291 -5.29 31.01 18.57
N ALA A 292 -4.06 30.52 18.44
CA ALA A 292 -2.86 31.29 18.76
C ALA A 292 -2.69 32.52 17.86
N ALA A 293 -2.94 32.39 16.55
CA ALA A 293 -2.88 33.51 15.60
C ALA A 293 -3.92 34.60 15.92
N CYS A 294 -5.15 34.21 16.28
CA CYS A 294 -6.19 35.17 16.71
C CYS A 294 -5.80 35.92 17.99
N LEU A 295 -5.20 35.23 18.97
CA LEU A 295 -4.72 35.84 20.21
C LEU A 295 -3.54 36.80 19.97
N ALA A 296 -2.59 36.43 19.10
CA ALA A 296 -1.47 37.28 18.73
C ALA A 296 -1.92 38.56 18.01
N ARG A 297 -2.88 38.44 17.08
CA ARG A 297 -3.43 39.59 16.33
C ARG A 297 -4.20 40.59 17.21
N ARG A 298 -4.78 40.12 18.31
CA ARG A 298 -5.41 41.01 19.32
C ARG A 298 -4.39 41.77 20.17
N ARG A 299 -3.17 41.25 20.33
CA ARG A 299 -2.12 41.92 21.12
C ARG A 299 -1.39 43.02 20.36
N THR A 300 -1.40 42.99 19.03
CA THR A 300 -0.76 44.02 18.18
C THR A 300 -1.68 45.19 17.82
N GLN A 301 -2.95 45.17 18.24
CA GLN A 301 -3.91 46.27 18.04
C GLN A 301 -4.16 47.10 19.32
N VAL A 302 -3.30 46.97 20.32
CA VAL A 302 -3.24 47.84 21.51
C VAL A 302 -1.96 48.64 21.45
#